data_AF-A0A3P7MR94-F1
#
_entry.id   AF-A0A3P7MR94-F1
#
_cell.length_a   1.000
_cell.length_b   1.000
_cell.length_c   1.000
_cell.angle_alpha   90.00
_cell.angle_beta   90.00
_cell.angle_gamma   90.00
#
_symmetry.space_group_name_H-M   'P 1'
#
loop_
_entity.id
_entity.type
_entity.pdbx_description
1 polymer ?
#
loop_
_entity_poly.entity_id
_entity_poly.type
_entity_poly.pdbx_seq_one_letter_code
_entity_poly.pdbx_strand_id
1 'polypeptide(L)'
;MRICPLTFSQPPISLLEQDMIHAGKWENRDVHNIFGMLVHRATWQGILRRSGGKERPFVLTRAFFAGSQRTSAVWTGDNKASWDHLQVISRNE
;
A
#
# COMPACT_ATOMS: atom_id res chain seq x y z
N MET A 1 -9.40 0.37 4.51
CA MET A 1 -8.41 0.06 3.45
C MET A 1 -8.03 1.37 2.78
N ARG A 2 -6.75 1.78 2.77
CA ARG A 2 -6.31 2.98 2.02
C ARG A 2 -5.79 2.54 0.65
N ILE A 3 -6.30 3.17 -0.40
CA ILE A 3 -6.11 2.73 -1.77
C ILE A 3 -5.13 3.65 -2.51
N CYS A 4 -4.22 3.04 -3.26
CA CYS A 4 -3.16 3.63 -4.07
C CYS A 4 -3.02 2.71 -5.29
N PRO A 5 -2.66 3.22 -6.47
CA PRO A 5 -1.69 4.31 -6.67
C PRO A 5 -2.29 5.71 -6.77
N LEU A 6 -1.45 6.70 -6.48
CA LEU A 6 -1.78 8.13 -6.49
C LEU A 6 -1.44 8.71 -7.86
N THR A 7 -2.44 9.31 -8.52
CA THR A 7 -2.26 10.05 -9.78
C THR A 7 -2.73 11.48 -9.59
N PHE A 8 -1.82 12.45 -9.72
CA PHE A 8 -2.11 13.86 -9.50
C PHE A 8 -2.97 14.50 -10.60
N SER A 9 -3.01 13.90 -11.79
CA SER A 9 -3.60 14.47 -12.99
C SER A 9 -5.11 14.24 -13.14
N GLN A 10 -5.71 13.35 -12.34
CA GLN A 10 -7.11 12.93 -12.52
C GLN A 10 -7.90 12.93 -11.20
N PRO A 11 -9.15 13.44 -11.17
CA PRO A 11 -10.07 13.27 -10.06
C PRO A 11 -10.86 11.95 -10.17
N PRO A 12 -11.10 11.23 -9.06
CA PRO A 12 -10.51 11.46 -7.74
C PRO A 12 -9.00 11.15 -7.75
N ILE A 13 -8.23 11.91 -6.97
CA ILE A 13 -6.74 11.85 -6.83
C ILE A 13 -6.22 10.43 -6.49
N SER A 14 -7.11 9.51 -6.15
CA SER A 14 -6.85 8.13 -5.77
C SER A 14 -6.97 7.10 -6.90
N LEU A 15 -7.40 7.47 -8.11
CA LEU A 15 -7.72 6.49 -9.14
C LEU A 15 -6.89 6.70 -10.41
N LEU A 16 -6.01 5.72 -10.66
CA LEU A 16 -5.79 5.24 -12.02
C LEU A 16 -7.15 5.03 -12.71
N GLU A 17 -7.27 5.43 -13.98
CA GLU A 17 -8.48 5.22 -14.80
C GLU A 17 -9.01 3.79 -14.63
N GLN A 18 -10.33 3.66 -14.41
CA GLN A 18 -10.95 2.40 -13.97
C GLN A 18 -10.86 1.29 -15.01
N ASP A 19 -10.85 1.67 -16.28
CA ASP A 19 -10.79 0.87 -17.49
C ASP A 19 -9.36 0.53 -17.92
N MET A 20 -8.33 1.00 -17.20
CA MET A 20 -6.96 0.56 -17.50
C MET A 20 -6.80 -0.93 -17.30
N ILE A 21 -6.12 -1.56 -18.26
CA ILE A 21 -5.95 -3.00 -18.33
C ILE A 21 -4.62 -3.41 -17.69
N HIS A 22 -4.71 -4.25 -16.65
CA HIS A 22 -3.58 -4.87 -15.97
C HIS A 22 -3.22 -6.22 -16.59
N ALA A 23 -2.10 -6.81 -16.13
CA ALA A 23 -1.69 -8.15 -16.51
C ALA A 23 -2.82 -9.17 -16.28
N GLY A 24 -3.07 -10.02 -17.28
CA GLY A 24 -4.20 -10.96 -17.25
C GLY A 24 -5.52 -10.40 -17.76
N LYS A 25 -5.52 -9.21 -18.38
CA LYS A 25 -6.70 -8.53 -18.93
C LYS A 25 -7.74 -8.12 -17.87
N TRP A 26 -7.28 -7.86 -16.65
CA TRP A 26 -8.13 -7.35 -15.57
C TRP A 26 -8.23 -5.83 -15.65
N GLU A 27 -9.42 -5.29 -15.42
CA GLU A 27 -9.59 -3.85 -15.31
C GLU A 27 -9.07 -3.35 -13.96
N ASN A 28 -8.63 -2.09 -13.92
CA ASN A 28 -8.14 -1.48 -12.69
C ASN A 28 -9.20 -1.52 -11.58
N ARG A 29 -10.49 -1.37 -11.91
CA ARG A 29 -11.59 -1.49 -10.94
C ARG A 29 -11.58 -2.80 -10.14
N ASP A 30 -11.11 -3.90 -10.75
CA ASP A 30 -11.13 -5.23 -10.14
C ASP A 30 -9.96 -5.44 -9.18
N VAL A 31 -8.81 -4.83 -9.48
CA VAL A 31 -7.53 -5.10 -8.82
C VAL A 31 -6.95 -3.89 -8.07
N HIS A 32 -7.62 -2.75 -8.11
CA HIS A 32 -7.12 -1.49 -7.54
C HIS A 32 -6.62 -1.66 -6.09
N ASN A 33 -7.41 -2.38 -5.30
CA ASN A 33 -7.18 -2.63 -3.90
C ASN A 33 -5.92 -3.50 -3.61
N ILE A 34 -5.62 -4.46 -4.49
CA ILE A 34 -4.45 -5.33 -4.30
C ILE A 34 -3.15 -4.71 -4.82
N PHE A 35 -3.22 -3.64 -5.60
CA PHE A 35 -2.05 -3.01 -6.22
C PHE A 35 -0.97 -2.64 -5.20
N GLY A 36 -1.35 -1.93 -4.13
CA GLY A 36 -0.42 -1.56 -3.05
C GLY A 36 0.25 -2.78 -2.39
N MET A 37 -0.47 -3.90 -2.29
CA MET A 37 0.07 -5.14 -1.77
C MET A 37 1.15 -5.74 -2.67
N LEU A 38 0.91 -5.71 -3.99
CA LEU A 38 1.87 -6.22 -4.97
C LEU A 38 3.17 -5.42 -4.95
N VAL A 39 3.09 -4.09 -4.80
CA VAL A 39 4.27 -3.21 -4.69
C VAL A 39 5.13 -3.60 -3.50
N HIS A 40 4.59 -3.59 -2.28
CA HIS A 40 5.42 -3.87 -1.10
C HIS A 40 5.89 -5.34 -1.05
N ARG A 41 5.13 -6.28 -1.63
CA ARG A 41 5.57 -7.68 -1.78
C ARG A 41 6.77 -7.80 -2.72
N ALA A 42 6.75 -7.10 -3.86
CA ALA A 42 7.88 -7.09 -4.79
C ALA A 42 9.12 -6.46 -4.14
N THR A 43 8.95 -5.37 -3.38
CA THR A 43 10.04 -4.74 -2.60
C THR A 43 10.62 -5.70 -1.56
N TRP A 44 9.79 -6.36 -0.77
CA TRP A 44 10.20 -7.36 0.22
C TRP A 44 11.06 -8.47 -0.42
N GLN A 45 10.59 -9.02 -1.54
CA GLN A 45 11.33 -10.04 -2.29
C GLN A 45 12.64 -9.51 -2.86
N GLY A 46 12.69 -8.26 -3.33
CA GLY A 46 13.93 -7.62 -3.81
C GLY A 46 14.99 -7.51 -2.72
N ILE A 47 14.58 -7.10 -1.50
CA ILE A 47 15.48 -7.01 -0.34
C ILE A 47 15.96 -8.39 0.10
N LEU A 48 15.10 -9.41 0.05
CA LEU A 48 15.50 -10.77 0.37
C LEU A 48 16.50 -11.31 -0.67
N ARG A 49 16.26 -11.05 -1.96
CA ARG A 49 17.16 -11.48 -3.04
C ARG A 49 18.54 -10.82 -2.94
N ARG A 50 18.61 -9.51 -2.68
CA ARG A 50 19.91 -8.81 -2.59
C ARG A 50 20.77 -9.31 -1.43
N SER A 51 20.17 -9.80 -0.35
CA SER A 51 20.90 -10.34 0.81
C SER A 51 21.22 -11.83 0.67
N GLY A 52 20.85 -12.47 -0.45
CA GLY A 52 20.96 -13.92 -0.61
C GLY A 52 20.11 -14.69 0.41
N GLY A 53 19.01 -14.09 0.88
CA GLY A 53 18.11 -14.68 1.87
C GLY A 53 18.59 -14.59 3.33
N LYS A 54 19.68 -13.87 3.61
CA LYS A 54 20.29 -13.82 4.96
C LYS A 54 19.67 -12.78 5.89
N GLU A 55 19.19 -11.67 5.32
CA GLU A 55 18.66 -10.54 6.08
C GLU A 55 17.14 -10.50 6.01
N ARG A 56 16.50 -10.29 7.16
CA ARG A 56 15.05 -10.09 7.23
C ARG A 56 14.69 -8.73 6.63
N PRO A 57 13.85 -8.65 5.59
CA PRO A 57 13.48 -7.37 5.03
C PRO A 57 12.66 -6.51 6.00
N PHE A 58 12.81 -5.20 5.86
CA PHE A 58 11.93 -4.21 6.46
C PHE A 58 11.35 -3.36 5.35
N VAL A 59 10.01 -3.35 5.24
CA VAL A 59 9.26 -2.58 4.26
C VAL A 59 8.11 -1.90 4.97
N LEU A 60 8.00 -0.59 4.82
CA LEU A 60 6.92 0.22 5.35
C LEU A 60 6.00 0.62 4.19
N THR A 61 4.69 0.39 4.29
CA THR A 61 3.73 0.70 3.22
C THR A 61 2.54 1.52 3.71
N ARG A 62 2.05 2.43 2.84
CA ARG A 62 0.83 3.22 3.07
C ARG A 62 -0.43 2.50 2.58
N ALA A 63 -0.31 1.76 1.47
CA ALA A 63 -1.40 0.99 0.87
C ALA A 63 -1.20 -0.49 1.13
N PHE A 64 -2.28 -1.16 1.52
CA PHE A 64 -2.24 -2.54 2.01
C PHE A 64 -3.58 -3.23 1.80
N PHE A 65 -3.54 -4.56 1.72
CA PHE A 65 -4.71 -5.42 1.64
C PHE A 65 -4.60 -6.62 2.60
N ALA A 66 -5.63 -7.46 2.65
CA ALA A 66 -5.56 -8.71 3.40
C ALA A 66 -4.36 -9.54 2.95
N GLY A 67 -3.45 -9.87 3.88
CA GLY A 67 -2.19 -10.57 3.60
C GLY A 67 -0.94 -9.69 3.65
N SER A 68 -1.10 -8.36 3.65
CA SER A 68 0.04 -7.42 3.70
C SER A 68 0.95 -7.61 4.92
N GLN A 69 0.39 -8.06 6.06
CA GLN A 69 1.12 -8.31 7.31
C GLN A 69 2.28 -9.31 7.17
N ARG A 70 2.31 -10.11 6.10
CA ARG A 70 3.39 -11.07 5.82
C ARG A 70 4.67 -10.40 5.30
N THR A 71 4.58 -9.18 4.79
CA THR A 71 5.66 -8.56 3.99
C THR A 71 5.87 -7.08 4.23
N SER A 72 5.10 -6.43 5.11
CA SER A 72 5.28 -5.02 5.42
C SER A 72 4.66 -4.62 6.75
N ALA A 73 5.22 -3.57 7.34
CA ALA A 73 4.56 -2.77 8.35
C ALA A 73 3.71 -1.68 7.67
N VAL A 74 2.67 -1.20 8.33
CA VAL A 74 1.76 -0.17 7.81
C VAL A 74 1.79 1.07 8.68
N TRP A 75 1.61 2.25 8.06
CA TRP A 75 1.35 3.50 8.80
C TRP A 75 0.07 4.16 8.30
N THR A 76 -0.54 5.01 9.13
CA THR A 76 -1.85 5.62 8.88
C THR A 76 -1.83 6.72 7.81
N GLY A 77 -0.72 6.93 7.11
CA GLY A 77 -0.56 7.99 6.13
C GLY A 77 -0.35 9.37 6.77
N ASP A 78 -0.65 10.40 5.98
CA ASP A 78 -0.40 11.79 6.34
C ASP A 78 -1.34 12.23 7.48
N ASN A 79 -0.77 12.55 8.64
CA ASN A 79 -1.48 13.07 9.81
C ASN A 79 -1.14 14.55 10.05
N LYS A 80 -1.83 15.18 11.00
CA LYS A 80 -1.55 16.55 11.46
C LYS A 80 -1.05 16.51 12.90
N ALA A 81 -0.23 17.48 13.27
CA ALA A 81 0.21 17.68 14.65
C ALA A 81 -0.92 18.32 15.48
N SER A 82 -1.98 17.55 15.75
CA SER A 82 -3.10 17.98 16.60
C SER A 82 -3.50 16.88 17.58
N TRP A 83 -4.11 17.28 18.70
CA TRP A 83 -4.62 16.35 19.71
C TRP A 83 -5.70 15.41 19.15
N ASP A 84 -6.55 15.90 18.24
CA ASP A 84 -7.55 15.07 17.56
C ASP A 84 -6.91 13.93 16.76
N HIS A 85 -5.84 14.22 16.03
CA HIS A 85 -5.10 13.21 15.27
C HIS A 85 -4.38 12.22 16.19
N LEU A 86 -3.86 12.68 17.33
CA LEU A 86 -3.28 11.79 18.35
C LEU A 86 -4.34 10.82 18.88
N GLN A 87 -5.51 11.32 19.26
CA GLN A 87 -6.60 10.52 19.81
C GLN A 87 -7.11 9.47 18.81
N VAL A 88 -7.20 9.83 17.52
CA VAL A 88 -7.61 8.87 16.48
C VAL A 88 -6.58 7.75 16.31
N ILE A 89 -5.29 8.04 16.46
CA ILE A 89 -4.21 7.04 16.31
C ILE A 89 -4.09 6.15 17.55
N SER A 90 -4.29 6.71 18.75
CA SER A 90 -4.15 5.98 20.02
C SER A 90 -5.44 5.35 20.54
N ARG A 91 -6.49 5.29 19.70
CA ARG A 91 -7.79 4.78 20.10
C ARG A 91 -7.72 3.27 20.37
N ASN A 92 -7.62 2.93 21.66
CA ASN A 92 -7.89 1.59 22.16
C ASN A 92 -9.39 1.49 22.46
N GLU A 93 -9.98 0.36 22.06
CA GLU A 93 -11.40 0.04 22.24
C GLU A 93 -11.83 0.07 23.71
#